data_AF-A0A4Y2HLV8-F1
#
_entry.id   AF-A0A4Y2HLV8-F1
#
_cell.length_a   1.000
_cell.length_b   1.000
_cell.length_c   1.000
_cell.angle_alpha   90.00
_cell.angle_beta   90.00
_cell.angle_gamma   90.00
#
_symmetry.space_group_name_H-M   'P 1'
#
loop_
_entity.id
_entity.type
_entity.pdbx_description
1 polymer ?
#
loop_
_entity_poly.entity_id
_entity_poly.type
_entity_poly.pdbx_seq_one_letter_code
_entity_poly.pdbx_strand_id
1 'polypeptide(L)'
;MGKAVDLSEFDRGQIVMARRLVTSITETAQLVVCSRSAVVSIHEKWINDDNTSCRRQGVGRPRVIKEKERRRLSRMVKQNRLQTMAQLTAQYNAGPSASVSEHN
;
A
#
# COMPACT_ATOMS: atom_id res chain seq x y z
N MET A 1 -25.31 12.43 3.99
CA MET A 1 -24.27 12.53 2.95
C MET A 1 -24.02 11.14 2.40
N GLY A 2 -24.47 10.88 1.17
CA GLY A 2 -24.42 9.54 0.57
C GLY A 2 -22.98 9.06 0.43
N LYS A 3 -22.73 7.81 0.81
CA LYS A 3 -21.45 7.13 0.58
C LYS A 3 -21.22 7.12 -0.93
N ALA A 4 -20.15 7.76 -1.40
CA ALA A 4 -19.72 7.60 -2.78
C ALA A 4 -19.39 6.10 -2.96
N VAL A 5 -20.24 5.38 -3.69
CA VAL A 5 -19.90 4.05 -4.16
C VAL A 5 -18.77 4.26 -5.16
N ASP A 6 -17.57 3.82 -4.78
CA ASP A 6 -16.44 3.84 -5.70
C ASP A 6 -16.82 3.08 -6.97
N LEU A 7 -16.58 3.68 -8.13
CA LEU A 7 -16.77 3.03 -9.42
C LEU A 7 -15.99 1.71 -9.46
N SER A 8 -16.61 0.69 -10.06
CA SER A 8 -15.98 -0.61 -10.21
C SER A 8 -14.71 -0.50 -11.07
N GLU A 9 -13.80 -1.47 -10.92
CA GLU A 9 -12.59 -1.52 -11.75
C GLU A 9 -12.94 -1.65 -13.24
N PHE A 10 -14.04 -2.34 -13.55
CA PHE A 10 -14.57 -2.44 -14.90
C PHE A 10 -15.04 -1.09 -15.44
N ASP A 11 -15.84 -0.34 -14.68
CA ASP A 11 -16.32 1.00 -15.06
C ASP A 11 -15.17 1.98 -15.29
N ARG A 12 -14.16 1.94 -14.41
CA ARG A 12 -12.92 2.72 -14.56
C ARG A 12 -12.16 2.34 -15.83
N GLY A 13 -12.09 1.04 -16.13
CA GLY A 13 -11.51 0.52 -17.37
C GLY A 13 -12.25 1.04 -18.61
N GLN A 14 -13.59 1.04 -18.60
CA GLN A 14 -14.40 1.60 -19.68
C GLN A 14 -14.14 3.09 -19.88
N ILE A 15 -14.02 3.86 -18.79
CA ILE A 15 -13.68 5.29 -18.85
C ILE A 15 -12.32 5.51 -19.53
N VAL A 16 -11.28 4.77 -19.12
CA VAL A 16 -9.94 4.91 -19.72
C VAL A 16 -9.93 4.47 -21.17
N MET A 17 -10.62 3.38 -21.52
CA MET A 17 -10.72 2.92 -22.91
C MET A 17 -11.43 3.94 -23.81
N ALA A 18 -12.55 4.50 -23.37
CA ALA A 18 -13.28 5.52 -24.12
C ALA A 18 -12.42 6.78 -24.33
N ARG A 19 -11.70 7.23 -23.30
CA ARG A 19 -10.77 8.36 -23.40
C ARG A 19 -9.57 8.11 -24.30
N ARG A 20 -9.04 6.87 -24.35
CA ARG A 20 -8.01 6.48 -25.34
C ARG A 20 -8.51 6.54 -26.78
N LEU A 21 -9.80 6.24 -26.98
CA LEU A 21 -10.49 6.38 -28.26
C LEU A 21 -10.93 7.83 -28.54
N VAL A 22 -10.48 8.80 -27.74
CA VAL A 22 -10.73 10.24 -27.90
C VAL A 22 -12.23 10.59 -27.86
N THR A 23 -13.04 9.81 -27.14
CA THR A 23 -14.46 10.13 -26.95
C THR A 23 -14.64 11.33 -26.01
N SER A 24 -15.74 12.07 -26.16
CA SER A 24 -15.99 13.23 -25.31
C SER A 24 -16.27 12.82 -23.86
N ILE A 25 -15.99 13.74 -22.91
CA ILE A 25 -16.23 13.50 -21.48
C ILE A 25 -17.71 13.22 -21.20
N THR A 26 -18.61 13.91 -21.92
CA THR A 26 -20.06 13.74 -21.77
C THR A 26 -20.53 12.37 -22.23
N GLU A 27 -20.06 11.90 -23.39
CA GLU A 27 -20.41 10.56 -23.91
C GLU A 27 -19.89 9.46 -22.98
N THR A 28 -18.65 9.58 -22.49
CA THR A 28 -18.09 8.61 -21.54
C THR A 28 -18.87 8.58 -20.22
N ALA A 29 -19.30 9.74 -19.73
CA ALA A 29 -20.10 9.85 -18.52
C ALA A 29 -21.48 9.18 -18.68
N GLN A 30 -22.09 9.31 -19.86
CA GLN A 30 -23.36 8.65 -20.20
C GLN A 30 -23.19 7.13 -20.33
N LEU A 31 -22.12 6.68 -20.99
CA LEU A 31 -21.81 5.26 -21.18
C LEU A 31 -21.69 4.50 -19.85
N VAL A 32 -20.99 5.09 -18.88
CA VAL A 32 -20.69 4.47 -17.58
C VAL A 32 -21.69 4.90 -16.50
N VAL A 33 -22.69 5.71 -16.87
CA VAL A 33 -23.73 6.24 -15.97
C VAL A 33 -23.11 6.88 -14.72
N CYS A 34 -22.08 7.71 -14.93
CA CYS A 34 -21.32 8.38 -13.87
C CYS A 34 -21.26 9.89 -14.09
N SER A 35 -20.76 10.63 -13.10
CA SER A 35 -20.62 12.08 -13.21
C SER A 35 -19.47 12.45 -14.17
N ARG A 36 -19.62 13.57 -14.89
CA ARG A 36 -18.54 14.13 -15.72
C ARG A 36 -17.26 14.39 -14.93
N SER A 37 -17.38 14.78 -13.66
CA SER A 37 -16.24 14.98 -12.76
C SER A 37 -15.51 13.67 -12.41
N ALA A 38 -16.23 12.54 -12.29
CA ALA A 38 -15.60 11.24 -12.09
C ALA A 38 -14.76 10.82 -13.31
N VAL A 39 -15.28 11.05 -14.52
CA VAL A 39 -14.54 10.81 -15.78
C VAL A 39 -13.25 11.62 -15.83
N VAL A 40 -13.30 12.92 -15.52
CA VAL A 40 -12.11 13.79 -15.48
C VAL A 40 -11.10 13.31 -14.45
N SER A 41 -11.55 13.04 -13.22
CA SER A 41 -10.64 12.59 -12.14
C SER A 41 -9.96 11.25 -12.45
N ILE A 42 -10.67 10.31 -13.08
CA ILE A 42 -10.11 9.02 -13.49
C ILE A 42 -9.12 9.20 -14.65
N HIS A 43 -9.46 10.04 -15.62
CA HIS A 43 -8.58 10.34 -16.75
C HIS A 43 -7.27 11.01 -16.31
N GLU A 44 -7.34 11.99 -15.41
CA GLU A 44 -6.16 12.64 -14.83
C GLU A 44 -5.30 11.65 -14.05
N LYS A 45 -5.90 10.82 -13.20
CA LYS A 45 -5.17 9.77 -12.47
C LYS A 45 -4.50 8.78 -13.42
N TRP A 46 -5.16 8.39 -14.50
CA TRP A 46 -4.58 7.51 -15.50
C TRP A 46 -3.36 8.14 -16.19
N ILE A 47 -3.42 9.42 -16.58
CA ILE A 47 -2.28 10.13 -17.20
C ILE A 47 -1.08 10.23 -16.24
N ASN A 48 -1.34 10.43 -14.95
CA ASN A 48 -0.28 10.64 -13.97
C ASN A 48 0.33 9.33 -13.44
N ASP A 49 -0.50 8.29 -13.24
CA ASP A 49 -0.11 7.09 -12.51
C ASP A 49 -0.03 5.83 -13.42
N ASP A 50 -0.37 5.93 -14.71
CA ASP A 50 -0.50 4.83 -15.68
C ASP A 50 -1.42 3.67 -15.23
N ASN A 51 -2.24 3.91 -14.19
CA ASN A 51 -2.97 2.85 -13.50
C ASN A 51 -4.49 3.10 -13.54
N THR A 52 -5.22 2.12 -14.08
CA THR A 52 -6.69 2.06 -14.07
C THR A 52 -7.26 1.54 -12.75
N SER A 53 -6.47 0.80 -11.98
CA SER A 53 -6.94 0.09 -10.78
C SER A 53 -7.12 1.03 -9.58
N CYS A 54 -8.10 0.74 -8.74
CA CYS A 54 -8.31 1.45 -7.48
C CYS A 54 -7.36 0.98 -6.36
N ARG A 55 -6.20 0.36 -6.70
CA ARG A 55 -5.28 -0.22 -5.71
C ARG A 55 -5.07 0.77 -4.59
N ARG A 56 -5.64 0.46 -3.43
CA ARG A 56 -5.51 1.26 -2.23
C ARG A 56 -4.05 1.13 -1.79
N GLN A 57 -3.17 1.96 -2.32
CA GLN A 57 -1.84 2.10 -1.77
C GLN A 57 -1.98 2.70 -0.37
N GLY A 58 -1.41 2.04 0.63
CA GLY A 58 -1.42 2.55 2.00
C GLY A 58 -2.62 2.13 2.87
N VAL A 59 -3.45 1.17 2.47
CA VAL A 59 -4.36 0.52 3.45
C VAL A 59 -3.61 -0.48 4.31
N GLY A 60 -3.64 -0.25 5.62
CA GLY A 60 -3.03 -1.10 6.63
C GLY A 60 -2.47 -0.26 7.77
N ARG A 61 -2.30 -0.88 8.93
CA ARG A 61 -1.67 -0.22 10.07
C ARG A 61 -0.19 0.06 9.74
N PRO A 62 0.30 1.30 9.88
CA PRO A 62 1.73 1.58 9.73
C PRO A 62 2.56 0.66 10.62
N ARG A 63 3.59 0.04 10.04
CA ARG A 63 4.49 -0.83 10.81
C ARG A 63 5.43 0.06 11.62
N VAL A 64 5.41 -0.10 12.94
CA VAL A 64 6.33 0.58 13.86
C VAL A 64 7.77 0.08 13.67
N ILE A 65 7.92 -1.20 13.29
CA ILE A 65 9.21 -1.89 13.19
C ILE A 65 9.64 -1.97 11.72
N LYS A 66 10.88 -1.57 11.42
CA LYS A 66 11.47 -1.67 10.07
C LYS A 66 11.79 -3.12 9.71
N GLU A 67 11.92 -3.43 8.42
CA GLU A 67 12.13 -4.82 7.97
C GLU A 67 13.43 -5.46 8.53
N LYS A 68 14.51 -4.68 8.64
CA LYS A 68 15.80 -5.13 9.20
C LYS A 68 15.66 -5.57 10.66
N GLU A 69 14.93 -4.78 11.44
CA GLU A 69 14.62 -5.05 12.84
C GLU A 69 13.72 -6.28 12.99
N ARG A 70 12.71 -6.41 12.13
CA ARG A 70 11.84 -7.59 12.08
C ARG A 70 12.65 -8.87 11.81
N ARG A 71 13.62 -8.83 10.88
CA ARG A 71 14.54 -9.95 10.62
C ARG A 71 15.44 -10.27 11.81
N ARG A 72 15.94 -9.26 12.52
CA ARG A 72 16.73 -9.45 13.76
C ARG A 72 15.88 -10.14 14.83
N LEU A 73 14.68 -9.62 15.09
CA LEU A 73 13.75 -10.19 16.07
C LEU A 73 13.37 -11.64 15.72
N SER A 74 13.10 -11.93 14.45
CA SER A 74 12.79 -13.29 14.00
C SER A 74 13.93 -14.28 14.25
N ARG A 75 15.19 -13.87 14.04
CA ARG A 75 16.37 -14.71 14.36
C ARG A 75 16.49 -14.95 15.87
N MET A 76 16.31 -13.91 16.68
CA MET A 76 16.42 -13.99 18.14
C MET A 76 15.38 -14.94 18.75
N VAL A 77 14.12 -14.87 18.27
CA VAL A 77 13.04 -15.78 18.69
C VAL A 77 13.34 -17.23 18.27
N LYS A 78 13.88 -17.44 17.07
CA LYS A 78 14.25 -18.79 16.61
C LYS A 78 15.37 -19.42 17.44
N GLN A 79 16.34 -18.62 17.89
CA GLN A 79 17.47 -19.09 18.70
C GLN A 79 17.07 -19.36 20.15
N ASN A 80 16.09 -18.63 20.69
CA ASN A 80 15.71 -18.67 22.10
C ASN A 80 14.27 -19.17 22.28
N ARG A 81 13.99 -20.41 21.84
CA ARG A 81 12.63 -20.99 21.86
C ARG A 81 12.01 -21.13 23.27
N LEU A 82 12.84 -21.16 24.30
CA LEU A 82 12.42 -21.36 25.70
C LEU A 82 12.38 -20.05 26.52
N GLN A 83 12.80 -18.92 25.96
CA GLN A 83 12.83 -17.66 26.71
C GLN A 83 11.46 -17.00 26.78
N THR A 84 11.18 -16.39 27.91
CA THR A 84 9.94 -15.63 28.14
C THR A 84 9.97 -14.32 27.33
N MET A 85 8.80 -13.89 26.85
CA MET A 85 8.61 -12.65 26.08
C MET A 85 9.27 -11.41 26.74
N ALA A 86 9.22 -11.31 28.07
CA ALA A 86 9.85 -10.22 28.80
C ALA A 86 11.38 -10.19 28.63
N GLN A 87 12.03 -11.37 28.65
CA GLN A 87 13.48 -11.51 28.47
C GLN A 87 13.89 -11.14 27.04
N LEU A 88 13.14 -11.62 26.04
CA LEU A 88 13.37 -11.27 24.64
C LEU A 88 13.20 -9.77 24.40
N THR A 89 12.20 -9.14 25.01
CA THR A 89 11.96 -7.70 24.87
C THR A 89 13.11 -6.89 25.48
N ALA A 90 13.56 -7.27 26.69
CA ALA A 90 14.72 -6.64 27.32
C ALA A 90 15.99 -6.79 26.47
N GLN A 91 16.25 -8.00 25.94
CA GLN A 91 17.41 -8.26 25.06
C GLN A 91 17.35 -7.48 23.75
N TYR A 92 16.16 -7.35 23.16
CA TYR A 92 15.96 -6.59 21.92
C TYR A 92 16.26 -5.10 22.12
N ASN A 93 15.74 -4.53 23.22
CA ASN A 93 15.89 -3.13 23.59
C ASN A 93 17.31 -2.79 24.07
N ALA A 94 18.08 -3.77 24.56
CA ALA A 94 19.47 -3.60 24.96
C ALA A 94 20.42 -3.26 23.78
N GLY A 95 19.94 -3.26 22.53
CA GLY A 95 20.75 -2.99 21.34
C GLY A 95 21.69 -4.14 21.00
N PRO A 96 22.51 -4.05 19.94
CA PRO A 96 23.51 -5.06 19.63
C PRO A 96 24.66 -4.97 20.64
N SER A 97 24.81 -5.97 21.50
CA SER A 97 26.04 -6.17 22.28
C SER A 97 27.10 -6.75 21.35
N ALA A 98 27.82 -5.90 20.63
CA ALA A 98 29.00 -6.31 19.89
C ALA A 98 30.15 -5.37 20.25
N SER A 99 30.80 -5.63 21.39
CA SER A 99 32.23 -5.38 21.48
C SER A 99 32.90 -6.35 20.51
N VAL A 100 33.41 -5.81 19.41
CA VAL A 100 34.33 -6.52 18.51
C VAL A 100 35.56 -6.87 19.38
N SER A 101 35.78 -8.16 19.62
CA SER A 101 36.99 -8.61 20.30
C SER A 101 38.17 -8.40 19.34
N GLU A 102 39.05 -7.44 19.63
CA GLU A 102 40.39 -7.40 19.07
C GLU A 102 41.19 -8.54 19.72
N HIS A 103 41.70 -9.45 18.89
CA HIS A 103 42.59 -10.53 19.31
C HIS A 103 44.03 -9.99 19.26
N ASN A 104 44.75 -10.11 20.38
CA ASN A 104 46.17 -9.77 20.52
C ASN A 104 47.06 -10.49 19.52
#